data_AF-A0A8J3MLU3-F1
#
_entry.id   AF-A0A8J3MLU3-F1
#
_cell.length_a   1.000
_cell.length_b   1.000
_cell.length_c   1.000
_cell.angle_alpha   90.00
_cell.angle_beta   90.00
_cell.angle_gamma   90.00
#
_symmetry.space_group_name_H-M   'P 1'
#
loop_
_entity.id
_entity.type
_entity.pdbx_description
1 polymer ?
#
loop_
_entity_poly.entity_id
_entity_poly.type
_entity_poly.pdbx_seq_one_letter_code
_entity_poly.pdbx_strand_id
1 'polypeptide(L)' 'MRAEVNGADLAIAGPLQKGRFVALCWIGQIYRHIADPKPAYVADWDLLPPWQQETDADIFERVETMIR' A
#
# COMPACT_ATOMS: atom_id res chain seq x y z
N MET A 1 -33.75 -2.52 5.11
CA MET A 1 -32.43 -3.17 5.09
C MET A 1 -31.54 -2.39 4.13
N ARG A 2 -30.87 -1.35 4.61
CA ARG A 2 -29.79 -0.67 3.90
C ARG A 2 -28.58 -0.82 4.80
N ALA A 3 -27.54 -1.48 4.32
CA ALA A 3 -26.26 -1.50 5.01
C ALA A 3 -25.68 -0.08 4.91
N GLU A 4 -25.63 0.63 6.03
CA GLU A 4 -24.81 1.83 6.16
C GLU A 4 -23.36 1.38 6.17
N VAL A 5 -22.62 1.68 5.11
CA VAL A 5 -21.18 1.46 5.07
C VAL A 5 -20.56 2.60 5.87
N ASN A 6 -20.37 2.37 7.17
CA ASN A 6 -19.71 3.33 8.05
C ASN A 6 -18.23 3.34 7.66
N GLY A 7 -17.68 4.50 7.27
CA GLY A 7 -16.31 4.66 6.76
C GLY A 7 -15.18 4.35 7.76
N ALA A 8 -15.51 3.71 8.88
CA ALA A 8 -14.61 3.31 9.96
C ALA A 8 -14.11 1.85 9.84
N ASP A 9 -14.62 1.06 8.89
CA ASP A 9 -14.31 -0.39 8.79
C ASP A 9 -13.21 -0.75 7.78
N LEU A 10 -12.56 0.25 7.15
CA LEU A 10 -11.35 0.06 6.34
C LEU A 10 -10.07 0.27 7.16
N ALA A 11 -10.10 -0.04 8.46
CA ALA A 11 -8.89 -0.03 9.26
C ALA A 11 -7.89 -0.99 8.61
N ILE A 12 -6.84 -0.45 7.99
CA ILE A 12 -5.74 -1.24 7.46
C ILE A 12 -5.10 -1.94 8.66
N ALA A 13 -5.50 -3.18 8.86
CA ALA A 13 -5.25 -3.96 10.06
C ALA A 13 -4.09 -4.92 9.81
N GLY A 14 -2.97 -4.58 10.45
CA GLY A 14 -1.77 -5.42 10.47
C GLY A 14 -0.74 -5.10 9.37
N PRO A 15 0.52 -5.51 9.56
CA PRO A 15 1.64 -5.10 8.71
C PRO A 15 1.47 -5.43 7.23
N LEU A 16 0.90 -6.60 6.92
CA LEU A 16 0.66 -7.04 5.54
C LEU A 16 -0.27 -6.09 4.79
N GLN A 17 -1.38 -5.68 5.41
CA GLN A 17 -2.33 -4.77 4.77
C GLN A 17 -1.72 -3.37 4.62
N LYS A 18 -0.93 -2.94 5.60
CA LYS A 18 -0.21 -1.65 5.60
C LYS A 18 0.82 -1.56 4.48
N GLY A 19 1.66 -2.59 4.32
CA GLY A 19 2.61 -2.65 3.21
C GLY A 19 1.94 -2.71 1.84
N ARG A 20 0.90 -3.55 1.68
CA ARG A 20 0.12 -3.62 0.42
C ARG A 20 -0.48 -2.28 0.03
N PHE A 21 -0.95 -1.49 1.01
CA PHE A 21 -1.47 -0.15 0.74
C PHE A 21 -0.40 0.78 0.16
N VAL A 22 0.80 0.80 0.76
CA VAL A 22 1.93 1.61 0.26
C VAL A 22 2.33 1.17 -1.15
N ALA A 23 2.44 -0.14 -1.40
CA ALA A 23 2.75 -0.68 -2.72
C ALA A 23 1.70 -0.27 -3.78
N LEU A 24 0.40 -0.31 -3.45
CA LEU A 24 -0.67 0.14 -4.34
C LEU A 24 -0.58 1.64 -4.65
N CYS A 25 -0.32 2.46 -3.63
CA CYS A 25 -0.09 3.90 -3.80
C CYS A 25 1.10 4.16 -4.76
N TRP A 26 2.20 3.44 -4.57
CA TRP A 26 3.36 3.50 -5.45
C TRP A 26 3.01 3.13 -6.89
N ILE A 27 2.38 1.98 -7.12
CA ILE A 27 1.95 1.52 -8.46
C ILE A 27 1.06 2.58 -9.14
N GLY A 28 0.11 3.15 -8.41
CA GLY A 28 -0.75 4.22 -8.91
C GLY A 28 0.03 5.46 -9.36
N GLN A 29 1.07 5.85 -8.61
CA GLN A 29 1.95 6.97 -9.01
C GLN A 29 2.82 6.61 -10.22
N ILE A 30 3.34 5.38 -10.28
CA ILE A 30 4.15 4.91 -11.41
C ILE A 30 3.35 5.00 -12.71
N TYR A 31 2.13 4.43 -12.77
CA TYR A 31 1.30 4.52 -13.97
C TYR A 31 0.88 5.94 -14.34
N ARG A 32 0.76 6.83 -13.34
CA ARG A 32 0.43 8.24 -13.59
C ARG A 32 1.60 9.01 -14.21
N HIS A 33 2.82 8.70 -13.80
CA HIS A 33 3.98 9.56 -14.08
C HIS A 33 5.01 8.93 -15.02
N ILE A 34 4.94 7.63 -15.26
CA ILE A 34 5.87 6.88 -16.11
C ILE A 34 5.06 6.20 -17.22
N ALA A 35 5.25 6.65 -18.45
CA ALA A 35 4.47 6.20 -19.60
C ALA A 35 4.72 4.71 -19.96
N ASP A 36 5.92 4.22 -19.75
CA ASP A 36 6.31 2.82 -20.00
C ASP A 36 7.07 2.27 -18.77
N PRO A 37 6.34 1.85 -17.71
CA PRO A 37 6.95 1.44 -16.47
C PRO A 37 7.62 0.07 -16.62
N LYS A 38 8.81 -0.08 -16.02
CA LYS A 38 9.45 -1.39 -15.93
C LYS A 38 8.57 -2.35 -15.12
N PRO A 39 8.49 -3.64 -15.48
CA PRO A 39 7.70 -4.61 -14.71
C PRO A 39 8.05 -4.64 -13.22
N ALA A 40 9.33 -4.48 -12.89
CA ALA A 40 9.81 -4.43 -11.51
C ALA A 40 9.27 -3.24 -10.67
N TYR A 41 8.79 -2.16 -11.31
CA TYR A 41 8.18 -1.02 -10.60
C TYR A 41 6.72 -1.28 -10.21
N VAL A 42 6.09 -2.25 -10.85
CA VAL A 42 4.67 -2.55 -10.70
C VAL A 42 4.40 -4.03 -10.40
N ALA A 43 5.40 -4.71 -9.83
CA ALA A 43 5.30 -6.11 -9.47
C ALA A 43 4.21 -6.32 -8.41
N ASP A 44 3.45 -7.42 -8.55
CA ASP A 44 2.45 -7.82 -7.56
C ASP A 44 3.10 -8.09 -6.20
N TRP A 45 2.33 -7.88 -5.13
CA TRP A 45 2.82 -7.99 -3.74
C TRP A 45 3.57 -9.29 -3.46
N ASP A 46 3.02 -10.43 -3.89
CA ASP A 46 3.60 -11.75 -3.61
C ASP A 46 4.92 -11.99 -4.37
N LEU A 47 5.25 -11.13 -5.34
CA LEU A 47 6.51 -11.14 -6.09
C LEU A 47 7.55 -10.15 -5.52
N LEU A 48 7.16 -9.30 -4.56
CA LEU A 48 8.10 -8.39 -3.91
C LEU A 48 9.04 -9.17 -3.00
N PRO A 49 10.35 -8.82 -2.97
CA PRO A 49 11.28 -9.44 -2.03
C PRO A 49 10.86 -9.13 -0.58
N PRO A 50 11.11 -10.04 0.38
CA PRO A 50 10.65 -9.87 1.76
C PRO A 50 11.06 -8.55 2.42
N TRP A 51 12.29 -8.09 2.18
CA TRP A 51 12.77 -6.82 2.71
C TRP A 51 11.93 -5.62 2.24
N GLN A 52 11.41 -5.67 1.01
CA GLN A 52 10.59 -4.59 0.46
C GLN A 52 9.17 -4.63 1.06
N GLN A 53 8.63 -5.82 1.26
CA GLN A 53 7.34 -5.99 1.95
C GLN A 53 7.39 -5.41 3.38
N GLU A 54 8.47 -5.69 4.11
CA GLU A 54 8.73 -5.14 5.45
C GLU A 54 8.90 -3.62 5.40
N THR A 55 9.71 -3.12 4.46
CA THR A 55 9.94 -1.68 4.28
C THR A 55 8.64 -0.92 3.98
N ASP A 56 7.79 -1.45 3.12
CA ASP A 56 6.51 -0.81 2.76
C ASP A 56 5.56 -0.75 3.97
N ALA A 57 5.57 -1.78 4.83
CA ALA A 57 4.81 -1.76 6.08
C ALA A 57 5.36 -0.71 7.05
N ASP A 58 6.68 -0.61 7.19
CA ASP A 58 7.34 0.38 8.05
C ASP A 58 7.11 1.82 7.57
N ILE A 59 7.08 2.06 6.26
CA ILE A 59 6.73 3.36 5.68
C ILE A 59 5.33 3.78 6.12
N PHE A 60 4.35 2.87 6.05
CA PHE A 60 2.99 3.16 6.49
C PHE A 60 2.97 3.55 7.98
N GLU A 61 3.55 2.72 8.85
CA GLU A 61 3.57 2.96 10.30
C GLU A 61 4.24 4.29 10.64
N ARG A 62 5.34 4.60 9.94
CA ARG A 62 6.06 5.85 10.14
C ARG A 62 5.22 7.06 9.75
N VAL A 63 4.57 7.02 8.59
CA VAL A 63 3.69 8.12 8.13
C VAL A 63 2.49 8.26 9.07
N GLU A 64 1.85 7.15 9.43
CA GLU A 64 0.71 7.14 10.37
C GLU A 64 1.08 7.77 11.72
N THR A 65 2.27 7.45 12.25
CA THR A 65 2.76 8.03 13.51
C THR A 65 3.07 9.53 13.39
N MET A 66 3.45 10.03 12.21
CA MET A 66 3.76 11.44 12.02
C MET A 66 2.51 12.34 11.92
N ILE A 67 1.36 11.77 11.54
CA ILE A 67 0.11 12.51 11.33
C ILE A 67 -0.90 12.38 12.47
N ARG A 68 -0.62 11.52 13.46
CA ARG A 68 -1.40 11.36 14.68
C ARG A 68 -0.88 12.29 15.77
#